data_AF-A0A0Q1AK51-F1
#
_entry.id   AF-A0A0Q1AK51-F1
#
_cell.length_a   1.000
_cell.length_b   1.000
_cell.length_c   1.000
_cell.angle_alpha   90.00
_cell.angle_beta   90.00
_cell.angle_gamma   90.00
#
_symmetry.space_group_name_H-M   'P 1'
#
loop_
_entity.id
_entity.type
_entity.pdbx_description
1 polymer ?
#
loop_
_entity_poly.entity_id
_entity_poly.type
_entity_poly.pdbx_seq_one_letter_code
_entity_poly.pdbx_strand_id
1 'polypeptide(L)'
;MQINLHKNTAFILTLAVALGFLWPEPAEKIEPLVIPALFMMMAFSMAGIDLSVLSIRGASAGFLINYLFLSGLILLLSPVVLEEEALVLGFVVVAAVPPAVAIVPLTKLLAGDVRLALHSEALSYLASLALTPLIISIYAREAGVGVRVSDTLEIVLLLILLPILASRYVGRLRIDSAHPINAGLFAVTYIVVGLNSSAITTEAAGVLLIAIARTFLSGAMVYAGAAFAGVKWPQRIAYTLFG
;
A
#
# COMPACT_ATOMS: atom_id res chain seq x y z
N MET A 1 23.29 21.76 -3.34
CA MET A 1 22.21 20.82 -2.95
C MET A 1 22.74 19.41 -3.17
N GLN A 2 23.20 18.71 -2.13
CA GLN A 2 23.70 17.34 -2.27
C GLN A 2 22.51 16.38 -2.39
N ILE A 3 22.34 15.75 -3.55
CA ILE A 3 21.30 14.73 -3.76
C ILE A 3 21.80 13.44 -3.12
N ASN A 4 21.29 13.11 -1.93
CA ASN A 4 21.55 11.81 -1.30
C ASN A 4 20.75 10.73 -2.04
N LEU A 5 21.33 10.14 -3.10
CA LEU A 5 20.70 9.13 -3.96
C LEU A 5 20.13 7.94 -3.17
N HIS A 6 20.81 7.52 -2.11
CA HIS A 6 20.39 6.41 -1.23
C HIS A 6 19.20 6.76 -0.30
N LYS A 7 18.76 8.03 -0.26
CA LYS A 7 17.53 8.44 0.44
C LYS A 7 16.41 8.80 -0.52
N ASN A 8 16.68 8.84 -1.82
CA ASN A 8 15.69 9.18 -2.83
C ASN A 8 14.89 7.93 -3.21
N THR A 9 13.69 7.80 -2.65
CA THR A 9 12.79 6.66 -2.88
C THR A 9 12.47 6.46 -4.37
N ALA A 10 12.27 7.53 -5.15
CA ALA A 10 11.97 7.43 -6.58
C ALA A 10 13.15 6.85 -7.36
N PHE A 11 14.38 7.31 -7.07
CA PHE A 11 15.59 6.74 -7.66
C PHE A 11 15.73 5.26 -7.32
N ILE A 12 15.49 4.90 -6.06
CA ILE A 12 15.63 3.52 -5.58
C ILE A 12 14.61 2.59 -6.21
N LEU A 13 13.35 2.99 -6.30
CA LEU A 13 12.31 2.22 -6.98
C LEU A 13 12.60 2.10 -8.48
N THR A 14 13.01 3.19 -9.13
CA THR A 14 13.37 3.16 -10.56
C THR A 14 14.53 2.21 -10.81
N LEU A 15 15.55 2.25 -9.96
CA LEU A 15 16.70 1.35 -10.03
C LEU A 15 16.28 -0.11 -9.79
N ALA A 16 15.43 -0.37 -8.80
CA ALA A 16 14.93 -1.71 -8.49
C ALA A 16 14.15 -2.31 -9.66
N VAL A 17 13.24 -1.52 -10.27
CA VAL A 17 12.49 -1.94 -11.47
C VAL A 17 13.44 -2.19 -12.63
N ALA A 18 14.36 -1.25 -12.93
CA ALA A 18 15.30 -1.39 -14.02
C ALA A 18 16.18 -2.64 -13.87
N LEU A 19 16.72 -2.88 -12.67
CA LEU A 19 17.51 -4.08 -12.39
C LEU A 19 16.66 -5.35 -12.44
N GLY A 20 15.41 -5.32 -11.97
CA GLY A 20 14.52 -6.48 -12.04
C GLY A 20 14.27 -6.93 -13.48
N PHE A 21 14.13 -5.98 -14.41
CA PHE A 21 14.01 -6.29 -15.84
C PHE A 21 15.33 -6.69 -16.51
N LEU A 22 16.42 -5.98 -16.21
CA LEU A 22 17.71 -6.19 -16.88
C LEU A 22 18.45 -7.42 -16.34
N TRP A 23 18.21 -7.78 -15.07
CA TRP A 23 18.91 -8.86 -14.38
C TRP A 23 17.95 -9.63 -13.45
N PRO A 24 17.00 -10.40 -13.99
CA PRO A 24 15.98 -11.11 -13.20
C PRO A 24 16.51 -12.36 -12.46
N GLU A 25 17.53 -13.05 -12.98
CA GLU A 25 18.00 -14.35 -12.46
C GLU A 25 18.32 -14.40 -10.95
N PRO A 26 18.92 -13.37 -10.32
CA PRO A 26 19.17 -13.40 -8.89
C PRO A 26 17.89 -13.41 -8.04
N ALA A 27 16.77 -12.88 -8.57
CA ALA A 27 15.53 -12.72 -7.83
C ALA A 27 15.00 -14.05 -7.27
N GLU A 28 15.11 -15.15 -8.03
CA GLU A 28 14.72 -16.50 -7.58
C GLU A 28 15.49 -16.95 -6.33
N LYS A 29 16.79 -16.65 -6.26
CA LYS A 29 17.65 -17.07 -5.13
C LYS A 29 17.37 -16.26 -3.88
N ILE A 30 16.94 -15.02 -4.03
CA ILE A 30 16.69 -14.10 -2.92
C ILE A 30 15.21 -13.92 -2.61
N GLU A 31 14.30 -14.65 -3.27
CA GLU A 31 12.85 -14.65 -3.01
C GLU A 31 12.50 -14.75 -1.51
N PRO A 32 13.16 -15.61 -0.69
CA PRO A 32 12.86 -15.69 0.74
C PRO A 32 13.09 -14.39 1.51
N LEU A 33 13.84 -13.42 0.96
CA LEU A 33 14.07 -12.11 1.57
C LEU A 33 12.89 -11.16 1.44
N VAL A 34 11.87 -11.45 0.62
CA VAL A 34 10.68 -10.60 0.45
C VAL A 34 9.98 -10.38 1.80
N ILE A 35 9.70 -11.46 2.54
CA ILE A 35 8.99 -11.37 3.82
C ILE A 35 9.80 -10.57 4.87
N PRO A 36 11.09 -10.88 5.12
CA PRO A 36 11.94 -10.07 6.01
C PRO A 36 12.06 -8.60 5.57
N ALA A 37 12.16 -8.33 4.27
CA ALA A 37 12.26 -6.97 3.73
C ALA A 37 10.97 -6.18 3.95
N LEU A 38 9.81 -6.80 3.70
CA LEU A 38 8.50 -6.23 4.03
C LEU A 38 8.37 -5.97 5.53
N PHE A 39 8.70 -6.95 6.36
CA PHE A 39 8.67 -6.81 7.82
C PHE A 39 9.52 -5.62 8.30
N MET A 40 10.77 -5.53 7.82
CA MET A 40 11.69 -4.44 8.18
C MET A 40 11.13 -3.09 7.75
N MET A 41 10.74 -2.97 6.48
CA MET A 41 10.18 -1.75 5.92
C MET A 41 8.95 -1.30 6.72
N MET A 42 8.03 -2.21 6.99
CA MET A 42 6.79 -1.94 7.72
C MET A 42 7.06 -1.55 9.18
N ALA A 43 7.99 -2.22 9.87
CA ALA A 43 8.34 -1.89 11.25
C ALA A 43 8.92 -0.47 11.39
N PHE A 44 9.79 -0.05 10.47
CA PHE A 44 10.32 1.31 10.47
C PHE A 44 9.29 2.35 10.01
N SER A 45 8.49 2.02 9.00
CA SER A 45 7.49 2.93 8.46
C SER A 45 6.37 3.22 9.48
N MET A 46 5.93 2.20 10.20
CA MET A 46 4.87 2.32 11.20
C MET A 46 5.34 2.87 12.55
N ALA A 47 6.65 3.11 12.75
CA ALA A 47 7.17 3.66 14.00
C ALA A 47 6.59 5.07 14.30
N GLY A 48 6.20 5.81 13.25
CA GLY A 48 5.57 7.13 13.37
C GLY A 48 4.07 7.13 13.67
N ILE A 49 3.39 5.97 13.62
CA ILE A 49 1.94 5.89 13.86
C ILE A 49 1.68 5.79 15.36
N ASP A 50 0.86 6.70 15.89
CA ASP A 50 0.39 6.67 17.28
C ASP A 50 -1.04 6.13 17.36
N LEU A 51 -1.18 4.89 17.83
CA LEU A 51 -2.47 4.22 17.99
C LEU A 51 -3.24 4.65 19.25
N SER A 52 -2.59 5.35 20.19
CA SER A 52 -3.21 5.72 21.47
C SER A 52 -4.22 6.88 21.36
N VAL A 53 -4.18 7.62 20.24
CA VAL A 53 -4.98 8.84 20.02
C VAL A 53 -6.15 8.59 19.05
N LEU A 54 -6.50 7.32 18.77
CA LEU A 54 -7.50 6.98 17.77
C LEU A 54 -8.87 7.62 18.06
N SER A 55 -9.38 8.40 17.10
CA SER A 55 -10.75 8.93 17.08
C SER A 55 -11.53 8.33 15.91
N ILE A 56 -12.45 7.40 16.19
CA ILE A 56 -13.26 6.71 15.16
C ILE A 56 -14.02 7.71 14.29
N ARG A 57 -14.66 8.71 14.92
CA ARG A 57 -15.40 9.75 14.19
C ARG A 57 -14.47 10.55 13.27
N GLY A 58 -13.27 10.89 13.77
CA GLY A 58 -12.25 11.59 12.99
C GLY A 58 -11.59 10.74 11.90
N ALA A 59 -11.62 9.42 12.01
CA ALA A 59 -11.01 8.47 11.06
C ALA A 59 -11.97 8.00 9.95
N SER A 60 -13.27 8.02 10.23
CA SER A 60 -14.29 7.36 9.40
C SER A 60 -14.28 7.78 7.93
N ALA A 61 -14.14 9.08 7.65
CA ALA A 61 -14.17 9.58 6.28
C ALA A 61 -12.98 9.08 5.45
N GLY A 62 -11.75 9.15 5.98
CA GLY A 62 -10.56 8.64 5.28
C GLY A 62 -10.60 7.12 5.10
N PHE A 63 -11.05 6.39 6.13
CA PHE A 63 -11.29 4.94 6.05
C PHE A 63 -12.29 4.59 4.94
N LEU A 64 -13.44 5.27 4.87
CA LEU A 64 -14.46 5.01 3.85
C LEU A 64 -13.96 5.39 2.45
N ILE A 65 -13.26 6.50 2.30
CA ILE A 65 -12.66 6.86 1.00
C ILE A 65 -11.71 5.75 0.52
N ASN A 66 -10.92 5.18 1.42
CA ASN A 66 -9.98 4.13 1.06
C ASN A 66 -10.67 2.77 0.80
N TYR A 67 -11.38 2.22 1.79
CA TYR A 67 -11.94 0.86 1.69
C TYR A 67 -13.25 0.76 0.93
N LEU A 68 -14.06 1.82 0.89
CA LEU A 68 -15.32 1.80 0.15
C LEU A 68 -15.12 2.35 -1.27
N PHE A 69 -14.55 3.55 -1.39
CA PHE A 69 -14.43 4.19 -2.69
C PHE A 69 -13.24 3.66 -3.50
N LEU A 70 -12.00 3.74 -3.00
CA LEU A 70 -10.82 3.32 -3.75
C LEU A 70 -10.78 1.80 -3.96
N SER A 71 -10.95 0.99 -2.91
CA SER A 71 -11.00 -0.47 -3.06
C SER A 71 -12.17 -0.89 -3.94
N GLY A 72 -13.35 -0.26 -3.79
CA GLY A 72 -14.50 -0.50 -4.66
C GLY A 72 -14.20 -0.17 -6.12
N LEU A 73 -13.54 0.95 -6.41
CA LEU A 73 -13.10 1.31 -7.75
C LEU A 73 -12.18 0.26 -8.37
N ILE A 74 -11.18 -0.22 -7.60
CA ILE A 74 -10.25 -1.24 -8.07
C ILE A 74 -10.98 -2.55 -8.36
N LEU A 75 -11.85 -3.01 -7.45
CA LEU A 75 -12.60 -4.26 -7.58
C LEU A 75 -13.64 -4.23 -8.71
N LEU A 76 -14.17 -3.05 -9.04
CA LEU A 76 -15.09 -2.88 -10.17
C LEU A 76 -14.36 -2.79 -11.50
N LEU A 77 -13.21 -2.12 -11.55
CA LEU A 77 -12.45 -1.95 -12.79
C LEU A 77 -11.67 -3.20 -13.18
N SER A 78 -11.09 -3.93 -12.23
CA SER A 78 -10.17 -5.03 -12.55
C SER A 78 -10.80 -6.14 -13.41
N PRO A 79 -11.98 -6.72 -13.11
CA PRO A 79 -12.55 -7.79 -13.94
C PRO A 79 -13.16 -7.27 -15.26
N VAL A 80 -13.35 -5.96 -15.40
CA VAL A 80 -13.88 -5.35 -16.63
C VAL A 80 -12.77 -5.06 -17.63
N VAL A 81 -11.57 -4.76 -17.12
CA VAL A 81 -10.42 -4.29 -17.92
C VAL A 81 -9.44 -5.42 -18.22
N LEU A 82 -9.35 -6.43 -17.35
CA LEU A 82 -8.38 -7.52 -17.45
C LEU A 82 -9.07 -8.83 -17.80
N GLU A 83 -8.42 -9.64 -18.64
CA GLU A 83 -8.90 -10.98 -19.01
C GLU A 83 -8.19 -12.06 -18.16
N GLU A 84 -6.90 -11.86 -17.86
CA GLU A 84 -6.12 -12.77 -17.03
C GLU A 84 -6.58 -12.76 -15.56
N GLU A 85 -7.21 -13.86 -15.13
CA GLU A 85 -7.73 -14.03 -13.76
C GLU A 85 -6.67 -13.82 -12.68
N ALA A 86 -5.41 -14.22 -12.96
CA ALA A 86 -4.30 -14.01 -12.04
C ALA A 86 -4.00 -12.51 -11.79
N LEU A 87 -4.13 -11.67 -12.83
CA LEU A 87 -3.96 -10.22 -12.71
C LEU A 87 -5.15 -9.60 -11.97
N VAL A 88 -6.37 -10.07 -12.23
CA VAL A 88 -7.58 -9.66 -11.49
C VAL A 88 -7.42 -9.94 -10.00
N LEU A 89 -7.01 -11.16 -9.63
CA LEU A 89 -6.74 -11.54 -8.24
C LEU A 89 -5.59 -10.71 -7.62
N GLY A 90 -4.57 -10.37 -8.40
CA GLY A 90 -3.52 -9.43 -7.96
C GLY A 90 -4.10 -8.07 -7.54
N PHE A 91 -5.03 -7.52 -8.34
CA PHE A 91 -5.72 -6.26 -7.99
C PHE A 91 -6.69 -6.39 -6.82
N VAL A 92 -7.32 -7.55 -6.63
CA VAL A 92 -8.10 -7.85 -5.41
C VAL A 92 -7.21 -7.72 -4.18
N VAL A 93 -6.00 -8.28 -4.21
CA VAL A 93 -5.05 -8.14 -3.09
C VAL A 93 -4.69 -6.67 -2.87
N VAL A 94 -4.43 -5.89 -3.93
CA VAL A 94 -4.16 -4.45 -3.84
C VAL A 94 -5.33 -3.66 -3.25
N ALA A 95 -6.58 -4.05 -3.55
CA ALA A 95 -7.77 -3.42 -3.00
C ALA A 95 -8.02 -3.80 -1.53
N ALA A 96 -7.57 -4.99 -1.12
CA ALA A 96 -7.83 -5.54 0.20
C ALA A 96 -6.89 -5.02 1.29
N VAL A 97 -5.65 -4.65 0.93
CA VAL A 97 -4.61 -4.22 1.87
C VAL A 97 -4.84 -2.79 2.39
N PRO A 98 -4.34 -2.45 3.60
CA PRO A 98 -4.48 -1.10 4.15
C PRO A 98 -3.75 -0.04 3.29
N PRO A 99 -4.09 1.25 3.49
CA PRO A 99 -3.46 2.34 2.76
C PRO A 99 -1.95 2.43 3.05
N ALA A 100 -1.22 3.05 2.13
CA ALA A 100 0.23 3.18 2.23
C ALA A 100 0.64 4.06 3.42
N VAL A 101 1.70 3.65 4.13
CA VAL A 101 2.27 4.41 5.26
C VAL A 101 2.81 5.79 4.85
N ALA A 102 3.02 6.02 3.56
CA ALA A 102 3.45 7.30 3.02
C ALA A 102 2.37 8.40 3.11
N ILE A 103 1.10 8.06 3.40
CA ILE A 103 0.01 9.05 3.46
C ILE A 103 0.27 10.12 4.52
N VAL A 104 0.65 9.75 5.75
CA VAL A 104 0.93 10.71 6.83
C VAL A 104 2.07 11.68 6.50
N PRO A 105 3.28 11.24 6.07
CA PRO A 105 4.34 12.17 5.70
C PRO A 105 3.99 13.01 4.46
N LEU A 106 3.29 12.48 3.48
CA LEU A 106 2.80 13.26 2.32
C LEU A 106 1.77 14.30 2.73
N THR A 107 0.86 13.95 3.65
CA THR A 107 -0.10 14.89 4.22
C THR A 107 0.63 16.05 4.89
N LYS A 108 1.68 15.76 5.68
CA LYS A 108 2.51 16.79 6.31
C LYS A 108 3.23 17.66 5.28
N LEU A 109 3.83 17.04 4.27
CA LEU A 109 4.55 17.75 3.20
C LEU A 109 3.65 18.71 2.43
N LEU A 110 2.41 18.30 2.18
CA LEU A 110 1.39 19.06 1.47
C LEU A 110 0.59 20.01 2.39
N ALA A 111 1.02 20.20 3.64
CA ALA A 111 0.33 21.03 4.65
C ALA A 111 -1.15 20.63 4.91
N GLY A 112 -1.46 19.35 4.74
CA GLY A 112 -2.76 18.75 5.05
C GLY A 112 -2.99 18.50 6.54
N ASP A 113 -4.18 17.98 6.86
CA ASP A 113 -4.57 17.61 8.22
C ASP A 113 -3.92 16.28 8.64
N VAL A 114 -2.74 16.37 9.26
CA VAL A 114 -1.96 15.21 9.71
C VAL A 114 -2.70 14.40 10.77
N ARG A 115 -3.54 15.01 11.62
CA ARG A 115 -4.31 14.29 12.63
C ARG A 115 -5.36 13.41 11.97
N LEU A 116 -6.08 13.96 11.00
CA LEU A 116 -7.03 13.20 10.19
C LEU A 116 -6.37 12.01 9.49
N ALA A 117 -5.19 12.24 8.89
CA ALA A 117 -4.43 11.17 8.24
C ALA A 117 -4.02 10.07 9.21
N LEU A 118 -3.44 10.42 10.37
CA LEU A 118 -3.05 9.46 11.40
C LEU A 118 -4.24 8.62 11.89
N HIS A 119 -5.38 9.24 12.19
CA HIS A 119 -6.55 8.50 12.68
C HIS A 119 -7.13 7.58 11.61
N SER A 120 -7.23 8.06 10.36
CA SER A 120 -7.77 7.28 9.23
C SER A 120 -6.86 6.11 8.91
N GLU A 121 -5.55 6.32 8.90
CA GLU A 121 -4.56 5.26 8.68
C GLU A 121 -4.61 4.22 9.80
N ALA A 122 -4.61 4.64 11.06
CA ALA A 122 -4.73 3.74 12.22
C ALA A 122 -6.00 2.88 12.16
N LEU A 123 -7.16 3.48 11.85
CA LEU A 123 -8.42 2.75 11.68
C LEU A 123 -8.33 1.75 10.52
N SER A 124 -7.78 2.15 9.37
CA SER A 124 -7.63 1.29 8.20
C SER A 124 -6.69 0.10 8.45
N TYR A 125 -5.60 0.29 9.20
CA TYR A 125 -4.71 -0.78 9.63
C TYR A 125 -5.42 -1.77 10.56
N LEU A 126 -6.15 -1.28 11.58
CA LEU A 126 -6.92 -2.18 12.46
C LEU A 126 -8.01 -2.93 11.69
N ALA A 127 -8.73 -2.25 10.80
CA ALA A 127 -9.78 -2.86 9.99
C ALA A 127 -9.21 -3.92 9.03
N SER A 128 -8.00 -3.71 8.49
CA SER A 128 -7.33 -4.64 7.57
C SER A 128 -7.14 -6.05 8.14
N LEU A 129 -7.04 -6.18 9.48
CA LEU A 129 -6.91 -7.48 10.13
C LEU A 129 -8.09 -8.40 9.81
N ALA A 130 -9.27 -7.82 9.57
CA ALA A 130 -10.48 -8.54 9.17
C ALA A 130 -10.80 -8.35 7.69
N LEU A 131 -10.68 -7.13 7.16
CA LEU A 131 -11.07 -6.82 5.78
C LEU A 131 -10.17 -7.49 4.75
N THR A 132 -8.85 -7.49 4.94
CA THR A 132 -7.91 -8.11 3.99
C THR A 132 -8.22 -9.59 3.74
N PRO A 133 -8.28 -10.47 4.77
CA PRO A 133 -8.57 -11.88 4.55
C PRO A 133 -10.00 -12.10 4.05
N LEU A 134 -10.97 -11.28 4.47
CA LEU A 134 -12.35 -11.40 4.01
C LEU A 134 -12.48 -11.10 2.52
N ILE A 135 -11.98 -9.96 2.06
CA ILE A 135 -12.04 -9.55 0.66
C ILE A 135 -11.32 -10.59 -0.21
N ILE A 136 -10.08 -10.98 0.14
CA ILE A 136 -9.33 -11.98 -0.62
C ILE A 136 -10.11 -13.30 -0.70
N SER A 137 -10.68 -13.78 0.40
CA SER A 137 -11.40 -15.06 0.41
C SER A 137 -12.68 -15.07 -0.44
N ILE A 138 -13.41 -13.95 -0.49
CA ILE A 138 -14.63 -13.82 -1.28
C ILE A 138 -14.29 -13.96 -2.76
N TYR A 139 -13.35 -13.14 -3.24
CA TYR A 139 -12.99 -13.11 -4.65
C TYR A 139 -12.17 -14.33 -5.09
N ALA A 140 -11.31 -14.88 -4.23
CA ALA A 140 -10.58 -16.11 -4.54
C ALA A 140 -11.54 -17.30 -4.71
N ARG A 141 -12.58 -17.39 -3.87
CA ARG A 141 -13.62 -18.42 -3.98
C ARG A 141 -14.42 -18.28 -5.28
N GLU A 142 -14.74 -17.05 -5.70
CA GLU A 142 -15.42 -16.78 -6.96
C GLU A 142 -14.56 -17.21 -8.16
N ALA A 143 -13.24 -17.01 -8.10
CA ALA A 143 -12.27 -17.47 -9.09
C ALA A 143 -11.96 -18.99 -9.03
N GLY A 144 -12.65 -19.76 -8.18
CA GLY A 144 -12.40 -21.19 -8.02
C GLY A 144 -11.04 -21.54 -7.36
N VAL A 145 -10.31 -20.55 -6.84
CA VAL A 145 -9.06 -20.74 -6.13
C VAL A 145 -9.35 -21.02 -4.65
N GLY A 146 -8.94 -22.19 -4.17
CA GLY A 146 -9.14 -22.60 -2.78
C GLY A 146 -8.23 -21.87 -1.79
N VAL A 147 -8.44 -20.57 -1.58
CA VAL A 147 -7.74 -19.80 -0.54
C VAL A 147 -8.53 -19.90 0.77
N ARG A 148 -7.94 -20.54 1.79
CA ARG A 148 -8.56 -20.61 3.10
C ARG A 148 -8.40 -19.28 3.83
N VAL A 149 -9.49 -18.77 4.38
CA VAL A 149 -9.50 -17.57 5.24
C VAL A 149 -8.49 -17.68 6.37
N SER A 150 -8.32 -18.89 6.95
CA SER A 150 -7.36 -19.14 8.03
C SER A 150 -5.93 -18.78 7.65
N ASP A 151 -5.54 -19.12 6.43
CA ASP A 151 -4.16 -19.03 5.97
C ASP A 151 -3.83 -17.57 5.64
N THR A 152 -4.78 -16.86 5.01
CA THR A 152 -4.65 -15.41 4.77
C THR A 152 -4.70 -14.63 6.08
N LEU A 153 -5.54 -15.02 7.03
CA LEU A 153 -5.61 -14.37 8.34
C LEU A 153 -4.31 -14.53 9.11
N GLU A 154 -3.69 -15.72 9.08
CA GLU A 154 -2.40 -15.97 9.71
C GLU A 154 -1.31 -15.07 9.10
N ILE A 155 -1.24 -14.99 7.76
CA ILE A 155 -0.28 -14.12 7.07
C ILE A 155 -0.52 -12.65 7.40
N VAL A 156 -1.76 -12.18 7.41
CA VAL A 156 -2.12 -10.79 7.73
C VAL A 156 -1.77 -10.46 9.18
N LEU A 157 -2.08 -11.37 10.12
CA LEU A 157 -1.68 -11.21 11.51
C LEU A 157 -0.15 -11.15 11.63
N LEU A 158 0.57 -12.05 10.96
CA LEU A 158 2.02 -12.09 11.01
C LEU A 158 2.67 -10.84 10.38
N LEU A 159 2.16 -10.37 9.24
CA LEU A 159 2.71 -9.23 8.49
C LEU A 159 2.22 -7.86 8.95
N ILE A 160 1.14 -7.77 9.74
CA ILE A 160 0.65 -6.50 10.26
C ILE A 160 0.92 -6.39 11.76
N LEU A 161 0.51 -7.38 12.56
CA LEU A 161 0.65 -7.32 14.01
C LEU A 161 2.12 -7.32 14.44
N LEU A 162 2.95 -8.21 13.88
CA LEU A 162 4.35 -8.28 14.29
C LEU A 162 5.13 -6.99 13.92
N PRO A 163 5.02 -6.41 12.71
CA PRO A 163 5.66 -5.13 12.42
C PRO A 163 5.14 -3.98 13.28
N ILE A 164 3.85 -3.94 13.63
CA ILE A 164 3.31 -2.92 14.55
C ILE A 164 3.93 -3.05 15.95
N LEU A 165 4.05 -4.28 16.46
CA LEU A 165 4.70 -4.52 17.75
C LEU A 165 6.18 -4.16 17.68
N ALA A 166 6.88 -4.58 16.63
CA ALA A 166 8.28 -4.26 16.40
C ALA A 166 8.52 -2.75 16.27
N SER A 167 7.59 -2.01 15.64
CA SER A 167 7.74 -0.57 15.42
C SER A 167 7.84 0.22 16.73
N ARG A 168 7.23 -0.28 17.82
CA ARG A 168 7.34 0.32 19.16
C ARG A 168 8.76 0.26 19.73
N TYR A 169 9.53 -0.74 19.34
CA TYR A 169 10.93 -0.92 19.74
C TYR A 169 11.88 -0.24 18.76
N VAL A 170 11.61 -0.37 17.47
CA VAL A 170 12.42 0.22 16.40
C VAL A 170 12.45 1.74 16.48
N GLY A 171 11.33 2.39 16.86
CA GLY A 171 11.31 3.84 17.10
C GLY A 171 12.23 4.33 18.22
N ARG A 172 12.75 3.43 19.07
CA ARG A 172 13.75 3.76 20.10
C ARG A 172 15.19 3.65 19.59
N LEU A 173 15.40 3.02 18.44
CA LEU A 173 16.71 2.90 17.82
C LEU A 173 17.09 4.25 17.19
N ARG A 174 18.35 4.68 17.35
CA ARG A 174 18.87 5.90 16.72
C ARG A 174 19.27 5.68 15.26
N ILE A 175 18.38 5.03 14.50
CA ILE A 175 18.58 4.71 13.08
C ILE A 175 17.70 5.65 12.26
N ASP A 176 18.25 6.26 11.21
CA ASP A 176 17.44 7.00 10.25
C ASP A 176 16.54 6.03 9.48
N SER A 177 15.22 6.14 9.73
CA SER A 177 14.18 5.30 9.14
C SER A 177 14.20 5.25 7.61
N ALA A 178 14.76 6.26 6.93
CA ALA A 178 14.82 6.28 5.47
C ALA A 178 15.62 5.11 4.89
N HIS A 179 16.70 4.67 5.56
CA HIS A 179 17.55 3.59 5.07
C HIS A 179 16.85 2.22 5.04
N PRO A 180 16.30 1.69 6.16
CA PRO A 180 15.63 0.40 6.16
C PRO A 180 14.34 0.39 5.33
N ILE A 181 13.61 1.53 5.29
CA ILE A 181 12.43 1.65 4.43
C ILE A 181 12.83 1.53 2.95
N ASN A 182 13.81 2.31 2.51
CA ASN A 182 14.25 2.28 1.11
C ASN A 182 14.94 0.97 0.73
N ALA A 183 15.70 0.35 1.64
CA ALA A 183 16.30 -0.96 1.40
C ALA A 183 15.23 -2.05 1.22
N GLY A 184 14.19 -2.04 2.07
CA GLY A 184 13.05 -2.95 1.94
C GLY A 184 12.27 -2.70 0.64
N LEU A 185 11.98 -1.44 0.30
CA LEU A 185 11.35 -1.07 -0.97
C LEU A 185 12.17 -1.55 -2.18
N PHE A 186 13.49 -1.38 -2.14
CA PHE A 186 14.37 -1.88 -3.20
C PHE A 186 14.29 -3.40 -3.32
N ALA A 187 14.50 -4.12 -2.23
CA ALA A 187 14.54 -5.59 -2.23
C ALA A 187 13.21 -6.16 -2.73
N VAL A 188 12.09 -5.74 -2.16
CA VAL A 188 10.76 -6.23 -2.56
C VAL A 188 10.48 -5.91 -4.02
N THR A 189 10.71 -4.67 -4.45
CA THR A 189 10.43 -4.26 -5.84
C THR A 189 11.31 -5.01 -6.82
N TYR A 190 12.61 -5.10 -6.56
CA TYR A 190 13.55 -5.83 -7.43
C TYR A 190 13.16 -7.30 -7.56
N ILE A 191 12.87 -7.97 -6.44
CA ILE A 191 12.53 -9.39 -6.42
C ILE A 191 11.21 -9.63 -7.17
N VAL A 192 10.16 -8.88 -6.83
CA VAL A 192 8.85 -9.05 -7.46
C VAL A 192 8.93 -8.76 -8.95
N VAL A 193 9.63 -7.71 -9.37
CA VAL A 193 9.82 -7.41 -10.80
C VAL A 193 10.66 -8.49 -11.49
N GLY A 194 11.75 -8.96 -10.88
CA GLY A 194 12.60 -9.99 -11.45
C GLY A 194 11.88 -11.31 -11.68
N LEU A 195 11.17 -11.79 -10.65
CA LEU A 195 10.38 -13.02 -10.70
C LEU A 195 9.24 -12.97 -11.74
N ASN A 196 8.69 -11.78 -11.99
CA ASN A 196 7.56 -11.59 -12.90
C ASN A 196 7.94 -10.90 -14.20
N SER A 197 9.25 -10.78 -14.51
CA SER A 197 9.76 -9.99 -15.64
C SER A 197 9.17 -10.39 -17.00
N SER A 198 8.86 -11.68 -17.18
CA SER A 198 8.21 -12.22 -18.39
C SER A 198 6.71 -11.94 -18.46
N ALA A 199 6.05 -11.74 -17.31
CA ALA A 199 4.60 -11.56 -17.19
C ALA A 199 4.16 -10.10 -17.08
N ILE A 200 5.06 -9.15 -16.77
CA ILE A 200 4.69 -7.73 -16.58
C ILE A 200 4.18 -7.07 -17.87
N THR A 201 4.55 -7.60 -19.04
CA THR A 201 4.05 -7.08 -20.32
C THR A 201 2.65 -7.61 -20.68
N THR A 202 2.18 -8.66 -19.99
CA THR A 202 0.83 -9.21 -20.16
C THR A 202 -0.21 -8.18 -19.73
N GLU A 203 -1.10 -7.84 -20.65
CA GLU A 203 -2.16 -6.84 -20.45
C GLU A 203 -1.67 -5.50 -19.86
N ALA A 204 -0.43 -5.10 -20.17
CA ALA A 204 0.18 -3.92 -19.58
C ALA A 204 -0.67 -2.66 -19.71
N ALA A 205 -1.39 -2.50 -20.82
CA ALA A 205 -2.32 -1.40 -21.02
C ALA A 205 -3.48 -1.39 -20.01
N GLY A 206 -4.08 -2.55 -19.73
CA GLY A 206 -5.14 -2.70 -18.74
C GLY A 206 -4.64 -2.47 -17.32
N VAL A 207 -3.49 -3.05 -16.98
CA VAL A 207 -2.83 -2.83 -15.68
C VAL A 207 -2.50 -1.35 -15.48
N LEU A 208 -1.96 -0.68 -16.49
CA LEU A 208 -1.64 0.75 -16.45
C LEU A 208 -2.91 1.60 -16.33
N LEU A 209 -3.99 1.24 -17.02
CA LEU A 209 -5.26 1.94 -16.92
C LEU A 209 -5.80 1.90 -15.49
N ILE A 210 -5.81 0.71 -14.87
CA ILE A 210 -6.25 0.57 -13.47
C ILE A 210 -5.32 1.34 -12.54
N ALA A 211 -3.99 1.25 -12.75
CA ALA A 211 -3.00 1.98 -11.96
C ALA A 211 -3.18 3.51 -12.03
N ILE A 212 -3.46 4.04 -13.22
CA ILE A 212 -3.73 5.47 -13.43
C ILE A 212 -5.07 5.84 -12.79
N ALA A 213 -6.12 5.05 -13.01
CA ALA A 213 -7.44 5.31 -12.45
C ALA A 213 -7.41 5.34 -10.91
N ARG A 214 -6.76 4.37 -10.28
CA ARG A 214 -6.67 4.27 -8.82
C ARG A 214 -5.75 5.30 -8.15
N THR A 215 -4.90 6.00 -8.91
CA THR A 215 -3.92 6.94 -8.34
C THR A 215 -4.28 8.38 -8.65
N PHE A 216 -4.69 8.66 -9.89
CA PHE A 216 -4.95 10.02 -10.36
C PHE A 216 -6.45 10.31 -10.43
N LEU A 217 -7.24 9.42 -11.02
CA LEU A 217 -8.68 9.66 -11.19
C LEU A 217 -9.39 9.66 -9.83
N SER A 218 -9.15 8.64 -9.01
CA SER A 218 -9.72 8.55 -7.66
C SER A 218 -9.35 9.74 -6.78
N GLY A 219 -8.06 10.10 -6.71
CA GLY A 219 -7.58 11.27 -5.97
C GLY A 219 -8.22 12.57 -6.47
N ALA A 220 -8.28 12.79 -7.79
CA ALA A 220 -8.93 13.96 -8.37
C ALA A 220 -10.43 14.03 -8.05
N MET A 221 -11.14 12.90 -8.13
CA MET A 221 -12.55 12.80 -7.77
C MET A 221 -12.79 13.11 -6.30
N VAL A 222 -11.96 12.59 -5.40
CA VAL A 222 -12.05 12.87 -3.96
C VAL A 222 -11.76 14.34 -3.68
N TYR A 223 -10.73 14.92 -4.29
CA TYR A 223 -10.42 16.34 -4.13
C TYR A 223 -11.58 17.23 -4.59
N ALA A 224 -12.12 16.97 -5.79
CA ALA A 224 -13.22 17.73 -6.36
C ALA A 224 -14.51 17.57 -5.53
N GLY A 225 -14.85 16.34 -5.13
CA GLY A 225 -16.01 16.07 -4.29
C GLY A 225 -15.92 16.74 -2.92
N ALA A 226 -14.76 16.69 -2.29
CA ALA A 226 -14.54 17.35 -1.00
C ALA A 226 -14.54 18.89 -1.14
N ALA A 227 -14.03 19.43 -2.24
CA ALA A 227 -14.13 20.86 -2.56
C ALA A 227 -15.59 21.30 -2.75
N PHE A 228 -16.37 20.53 -3.49
CA PHE A 228 -17.80 20.77 -3.70
C PHE A 228 -18.60 20.72 -2.40
N ALA A 229 -18.27 19.79 -1.50
CA ALA A 229 -18.87 19.68 -0.17
C ALA A 229 -18.42 20.76 0.83
N GLY A 230 -17.60 21.73 0.41
CA GLY A 230 -17.14 22.83 1.28
C GLY A 230 -16.12 22.40 2.35
N VAL A 231 -15.43 21.27 2.16
CA VAL A 231 -14.42 20.77 3.10
C VAL A 231 -13.19 21.70 3.10
N LYS A 232 -12.64 21.94 4.29
CA LYS A 232 -11.45 22.80 4.45
C LYS A 232 -10.25 22.24 3.70
N TRP A 233 -9.41 23.12 3.15
CA TRP A 233 -8.24 22.74 2.34
C TRP A 233 -7.32 21.69 2.97
N PRO A 234 -6.91 21.78 4.26
CA PRO A 234 -6.04 20.76 4.85
C PRO A 234 -6.67 19.36 4.89
N GLN A 235 -7.98 19.28 5.13
CA GLN A 235 -8.71 18.01 5.15
C GLN A 235 -8.91 17.44 3.75
N ARG A 236 -9.14 18.28 2.75
CA ARG A 236 -9.23 17.87 1.34
C ARG A 236 -7.96 17.17 0.89
N ILE A 237 -6.79 17.68 1.27
CA ILE A 237 -5.50 17.05 0.96
C ILE A 237 -5.39 15.68 1.60
N ALA A 238 -5.69 15.57 2.90
CA ALA A 238 -5.65 14.28 3.58
C ALA A 238 -6.59 13.26 2.91
N TYR A 239 -7.84 13.65 2.62
CA TYR A 239 -8.80 12.80 1.91
C TYR A 239 -8.31 12.36 0.53
N THR A 240 -7.73 13.27 -0.23
CA THR A 240 -7.19 13.00 -1.57
C THR A 240 -6.10 11.93 -1.55
N LEU A 241 -5.32 11.83 -0.47
CA LEU A 241 -4.27 10.82 -0.34
C LEU A 241 -4.80 9.43 0.03
N PHE A 242 -6.04 9.33 0.53
CA PHE A 242 -6.71 8.05 0.79
C PHE A 242 -7.49 7.51 -0.40
N GLY A 243 -7.78 8.36 -1.39
CA GLY A 243 -8.46 8.01 -2.64
C GLY A 243 -7.46 7.78 -3.74
#